data_AF-A0A7U9X631-F1
#
_entry.id   AF-A0A7U9X631-F1
#
_cell.length_a   1.000
_cell.length_b   1.000
_cell.length_c   1.000
_cell.angle_alpha   90.00
_cell.angle_beta   90.00
_cell.angle_gamma   90.00
#
_symmetry.space_group_name_H-M   'P 1'
#
loop_
_entity.id
_entity.type
_entity.pdbx_description
1 polymer ?
#
loop_
_entity_poly.entity_id
_entity_poly.type
_entity_poly.pdbx_seq_one_letter_code
_entity_poly.pdbx_strand_id
1 'polypeptide(L)'
;MRIADKIKNARIQKEYTQEQAAENLFVSRQTISNWENGKSLPDILSIIRMSELYELSIDELIKGDDVLLKKIEKDTKAVKAEKKIIKFAWISIVTGTILIILGEIFKGNPLIDFINGALPWVLLSLILLSAILYLNKEEKA
;
A
#
# COMPACT_ATOMS: atom_id res chain seq x y z
N MET A 1 25.72 -3.09 -7.42
CA MET A 1 26.07 -2.76 -6.02
C MET A 1 24.78 -2.68 -5.25
N ARG A 2 24.66 -3.38 -4.11
CA ARG A 2 23.42 -3.37 -3.32
C ARG A 2 23.32 -2.04 -2.56
N ILE A 3 22.11 -1.61 -2.24
CA ILE A 3 21.89 -0.38 -1.45
C ILE A 3 22.62 -0.44 -0.09
N ALA A 4 22.72 -1.62 0.51
CA ALA A 4 23.48 -1.85 1.75
C ALA A 4 24.93 -1.33 1.65
N ASP A 5 25.61 -1.65 0.55
CA ASP A 5 26.99 -1.21 0.30
C ASP A 5 27.04 0.30 0.09
N LYS A 6 26.05 0.86 -0.63
CA LYS A 6 25.98 2.31 -0.89
C LYS A 6 25.80 3.11 0.37
N ILE A 7 24.90 2.70 1.26
CA ILE A 7 24.66 3.35 2.55
C ILE A 7 25.93 3.36 3.38
N LYS A 8 26.58 2.19 3.50
CA LYS A 8 27.82 2.05 4.27
C LYS A 8 28.93 2.94 3.71
N ASN A 9 29.11 2.95 2.38
CA ASN A 9 30.13 3.74 1.72
C ASN A 9 29.85 5.24 1.88
N ALA A 10 28.61 5.69 1.67
CA ALA A 10 28.21 7.08 1.83
C ALA A 10 28.42 7.56 3.27
N ARG A 11 28.05 6.74 4.26
CA ARG A 11 28.28 7.04 5.67
C ARG A 11 29.76 7.22 5.98
N ILE A 12 30.62 6.30 5.49
CA ILE A 12 32.07 6.36 5.70
C ILE A 12 32.68 7.59 5.01
N GLN A 13 32.23 7.93 3.80
CA GLN A 13 32.69 9.11 3.07
C GLN A 13 32.35 10.43 3.77
N LYS A 14 31.23 10.48 4.50
CA LYS A 14 30.84 11.60 5.36
C LYS A 14 31.38 11.50 6.79
N GLU A 15 32.26 10.53 7.06
CA GLU A 15 32.91 10.31 8.35
C GLU A 15 31.95 10.09 9.53
N TYR A 16 30.72 9.65 9.27
CA TYR A 16 29.75 9.38 10.31
C TYR A 16 29.95 7.98 10.92
N THR A 17 29.84 7.89 12.24
CA THR A 17 29.60 6.61 12.90
C THR A 17 28.18 6.11 12.64
N GLN A 18 27.92 4.82 12.86
CA GLN A 18 26.54 4.29 12.76
C GLN A 18 25.59 4.95 13.75
N GLU A 19 26.09 5.38 14.92
CA GLU A 19 25.29 6.10 15.92
C GLU A 19 24.89 7.48 15.41
N GLN A 20 25.86 8.27 14.93
CA GLN A 20 25.59 9.60 14.37
C GLN A 20 24.66 9.53 13.16
N ALA A 21 24.85 8.57 12.26
CA ALA A 21 23.94 8.37 11.13
C ALA A 21 22.52 8.02 11.60
N ALA A 22 22.38 7.22 12.66
CA ALA A 22 21.09 6.85 13.21
C ALA A 22 20.36 8.06 13.82
N GLU A 23 21.08 8.88 14.58
CA GLU A 23 20.57 10.14 15.15
C GLU A 23 20.07 11.09 14.06
N ASN A 24 20.88 11.31 13.00
CA ASN A 24 20.52 12.20 11.90
C ASN A 24 19.36 11.67 11.04
N LEU A 25 19.21 10.35 10.93
CA LEU A 25 18.15 9.72 10.14
C LEU A 25 16.88 9.41 10.96
N PHE A 26 16.88 9.72 12.26
CA PHE A 26 15.79 9.46 13.21
C PHE A 26 15.42 7.98 13.31
N VAL A 27 16.44 7.11 13.37
CA VAL A 27 16.26 5.66 13.52
C VAL A 27 17.21 5.11 14.60
N SER A 28 17.06 3.84 14.97
CA SER A 28 17.99 3.20 15.89
C SER A 28 19.32 2.88 15.19
N ARG A 29 20.43 2.85 15.95
CA ARG A 29 21.73 2.35 15.45
C ARG A 29 21.63 0.93 14.90
N GLN A 30 20.81 0.08 15.51
CA GLN A 30 20.55 -1.28 15.01
C GLN A 30 19.90 -1.27 13.63
N THR A 31 19.01 -0.30 13.35
CA THR A 31 18.41 -0.10 12.03
C THR A 31 19.47 0.20 10.98
N ILE A 32 20.38 1.14 11.25
CA ILE A 32 21.52 1.45 10.35
C ILE A 32 22.36 0.20 10.10
N SER A 33 22.73 -0.52 11.17
CA SER A 33 23.50 -1.75 11.05
C SER A 33 22.78 -2.82 10.21
N ASN A 34 21.46 -2.96 10.37
CA ASN A 34 20.68 -3.91 9.57
C ASN A 34 20.65 -3.52 8.09
N TRP A 35 20.53 -2.22 7.77
CA TRP A 35 20.58 -1.73 6.39
C TRP A 35 21.94 -1.96 5.74
N GLU A 36 23.03 -1.62 6.44
CA GLU A 36 24.41 -1.77 5.93
C GLU A 36 24.84 -3.23 5.75
N ASN A 37 24.20 -4.16 6.48
CA ASN A 37 24.43 -5.59 6.36
C ASN A 37 23.37 -6.31 5.49
N GLY A 38 22.44 -5.56 4.87
CA GLY A 38 21.38 -6.12 4.01
C GLY A 38 20.36 -7.00 4.73
N LYS A 39 20.25 -6.91 6.07
CA LYS A 39 19.27 -7.65 6.87
C LYS A 39 17.86 -7.07 6.74
N SER A 40 17.77 -5.78 6.46
CA SER A 40 16.52 -5.08 6.12
C SER A 40 16.79 -4.02 5.07
N LEU A 41 15.74 -3.55 4.41
CA LEU A 41 15.82 -2.45 3.44
C LEU A 41 15.24 -1.17 4.04
N PRO A 42 15.81 0.00 3.75
CA PRO A 42 15.22 1.28 4.14
C PRO A 42 13.88 1.50 3.40
N ASP A 43 13.01 2.29 4.01
CA ASP A 43 11.83 2.81 3.31
C ASP A 43 12.18 4.06 2.48
N ILE A 44 11.22 4.52 1.67
CA ILE A 44 11.45 5.66 0.78
C ILE A 44 11.79 6.95 1.54
N LEU A 45 11.19 7.16 2.73
CA LEU A 45 11.44 8.35 3.53
C LEU A 45 12.87 8.35 4.10
N SER A 46 13.34 7.19 4.53
CA SER A 46 14.72 6.97 4.98
C SER A 46 15.70 7.22 3.83
N ILE A 47 15.39 6.77 2.61
CA ILE A 47 16.21 7.03 1.42
C ILE A 47 16.29 8.53 1.11
N ILE A 48 15.17 9.26 1.21
CA ILE A 48 15.16 10.72 1.02
C ILE A 48 16.04 11.40 2.07
N ARG A 49 15.92 11.03 3.35
CA ARG A 49 16.78 11.59 4.40
C ARG A 49 18.25 11.25 4.20
N MET A 50 18.56 10.05 3.72
CA MET A 50 19.94 9.68 3.35
C MET A 50 20.46 10.52 2.19
N SER A 51 19.60 10.85 1.22
CA SER A 51 19.99 11.71 0.08
C SER A 51 20.44 13.09 0.57
N GLU A 52 19.76 13.63 1.56
CA GLU A 52 20.10 14.91 2.21
C GLU A 52 21.34 14.77 3.10
N LEU A 53 21.37 13.77 3.99
CA LEU A 53 22.47 13.56 4.94
C LEU A 53 23.81 13.26 4.25
N TYR A 54 23.77 12.47 3.18
CA TYR A 54 24.97 12.06 2.47
C TYR A 54 25.28 12.90 1.22
N GLU A 55 24.44 13.88 0.91
CA GLU A 55 24.55 14.72 -0.30
C GLU A 55 24.66 13.89 -1.59
N LEU A 56 23.86 12.82 -1.67
CA LEU A 56 23.77 11.94 -2.84
C LEU A 56 22.38 12.06 -3.44
N SER A 57 22.26 11.95 -4.77
CA SER A 57 20.94 11.83 -5.38
C SER A 57 20.26 10.52 -4.98
N ILE A 58 18.92 10.54 -4.95
CA ILE A 58 18.13 9.33 -4.70
C ILE A 58 18.47 8.26 -5.75
N ASP A 59 18.62 8.65 -7.02
CA ASP A 59 19.06 7.77 -8.10
C ASP A 59 20.38 7.08 -7.78
N GLU A 60 21.38 7.81 -7.28
CA GLU A 60 22.66 7.21 -6.88
C GLU A 60 22.49 6.17 -5.77
N LEU A 61 21.59 6.40 -4.81
CA LEU A 61 21.29 5.44 -3.74
C LEU A 61 20.54 4.19 -4.25
N ILE A 62 19.59 4.33 -5.17
CA ILE A 62 18.70 3.21 -5.55
C ILE A 62 19.11 2.46 -6.83
N LYS A 63 19.88 3.09 -7.73
CA LYS A 63 20.16 2.55 -9.07
C LYS A 63 20.91 1.21 -9.03
N GLY A 64 20.40 0.20 -9.73
CA GLY A 64 21.02 -1.12 -9.81
C GLY A 64 20.75 -2.04 -8.60
N ASP A 65 19.76 -1.72 -7.77
CA ASP A 65 19.22 -2.62 -6.75
C ASP A 65 17.76 -3.02 -7.08
N ASP A 66 17.61 -4.08 -7.87
CA ASP A 66 16.30 -4.58 -8.32
C ASP A 66 15.41 -5.04 -7.17
N VAL A 67 16.00 -5.46 -6.04
CA VAL A 67 15.24 -5.93 -4.87
C VAL A 67 14.56 -4.74 -4.19
N LEU A 68 15.30 -3.64 -4.01
CA LEU A 68 14.73 -2.42 -3.47
C LEU A 68 13.66 -1.82 -4.41
N LEU A 69 13.92 -1.77 -5.72
CA LEU A 69 12.95 -1.26 -6.69
C LEU A 69 11.65 -2.06 -6.66
N LYS A 70 11.73 -3.41 -6.64
CA LYS A 70 10.55 -4.28 -6.49
C LYS A 70 9.80 -4.04 -5.19
N LYS A 71 10.51 -3.78 -4.07
CA LYS A 71 9.87 -3.42 -2.79
C LYS A 71 9.10 -2.10 -2.91
N ILE A 72 9.71 -1.04 -3.45
CA ILE A 72 9.07 0.27 -3.62
C ILE A 72 7.84 0.15 -4.53
N GLU A 73 7.92 -0.62 -5.61
CA GLU A 73 6.76 -0.91 -6.47
C GLU A 73 5.64 -1.63 -5.73
N LYS A 74 5.98 -2.63 -4.91
CA LYS A 74 5.00 -3.38 -4.10
C LYS A 74 4.31 -2.47 -3.08
N ASP A 75 5.08 -1.69 -2.34
CA ASP A 75 4.58 -0.74 -1.34
C ASP A 75 3.64 0.29 -2.01
N THR A 76 4.00 0.78 -3.21
CA THR A 76 3.16 1.70 -4.00
C THR A 76 1.86 1.05 -4.51
N LYS A 77 1.91 -0.23 -4.90
CA LYS A 77 0.72 -0.97 -5.38
C LYS A 77 -0.28 -1.24 -4.26
N ALA A 78 0.17 -1.52 -3.04
CA ALA A 78 -0.70 -1.72 -1.88
C ALA A 78 -1.55 -0.46 -1.60
N VAL A 79 -0.93 0.72 -1.58
CA VAL A 79 -1.64 2.00 -1.39
C VAL A 79 -2.67 2.28 -2.50
N LYS A 80 -2.39 1.87 -3.75
CA LYS A 80 -3.34 2.01 -4.86
C LYS A 80 -4.54 1.05 -4.73
N ALA A 81 -4.31 -0.16 -4.22
CA ALA A 81 -5.38 -1.13 -3.99
C ALA A 81 -6.38 -0.63 -2.93
N GLU A 82 -5.89 -0.04 -1.84
CA GLU A 82 -6.74 0.56 -0.80
C GLU A 82 -7.64 1.67 -1.34
N LYS A 83 -7.11 2.58 -2.16
CA LYS A 83 -7.91 3.66 -2.77
C LYS A 83 -8.97 3.12 -3.75
N LYS A 84 -8.68 2.03 -4.45
CA LYS A 84 -9.64 1.38 -5.35
C LYS A 84 -10.82 0.82 -4.56
N ILE A 85 -10.56 0.14 -3.43
CA ILE A 85 -11.60 -0.41 -2.55
C ILE A 85 -12.51 0.70 -2.03
N ILE A 86 -11.93 1.80 -1.55
CA ILE A 86 -12.69 2.96 -1.04
C ILE A 86 -13.60 3.55 -2.14
N LYS A 87 -13.10 3.68 -3.38
CA LYS A 87 -13.90 4.18 -4.51
C LYS A 87 -15.07 3.24 -4.85
N PHE A 88 -14.85 1.92 -4.85
CA PHE A 88 -15.92 0.95 -5.08
C PHE A 88 -16.97 0.99 -3.98
N ALA A 89 -16.58 1.13 -2.71
CA ALA A 89 -17.50 1.25 -1.59
C ALA A 89 -18.45 2.46 -1.76
N TRP A 90 -17.92 3.64 -2.13
CA TRP A 90 -18.73 4.82 -2.40
C TRP A 90 -19.71 4.64 -3.56
N ILE A 91 -19.29 3.99 -4.65
CA ILE A 91 -20.16 3.70 -5.80
C ILE A 91 -21.31 2.78 -5.38
N SER A 92 -21.04 1.74 -4.59
CA SER A 92 -22.07 0.82 -4.08
C SER A 92 -23.08 1.52 -3.18
N ILE A 93 -22.62 2.43 -2.31
CA ILE A 93 -23.50 3.22 -1.43
C ILE A 93 -24.43 4.09 -2.27
N VAL A 94 -23.88 4.88 -3.22
CA VAL A 94 -24.68 5.76 -4.09
C VAL A 94 -25.67 4.96 -4.95
N THR A 95 -25.26 3.80 -5.46
CA THR A 95 -26.16 2.96 -6.26
C THR A 95 -27.30 2.40 -5.41
N GLY A 96 -27.01 1.96 -4.19
CA GLY A 96 -28.03 1.48 -3.26
C GLY A 96 -29.06 2.56 -2.87
N THR A 97 -28.61 3.79 -2.62
CA THR A 97 -29.54 4.90 -2.30
C THR A 97 -30.43 5.26 -3.48
N ILE A 98 -29.90 5.28 -4.71
CA ILE A 98 -30.69 5.52 -5.93
C ILE A 98 -31.77 4.45 -6.11
N LEU A 99 -31.44 3.17 -5.89
CA LEU A 99 -32.38 2.06 -6.02
C LEU A 99 -33.53 2.16 -5.00
N ILE A 100 -33.24 2.55 -3.75
CA ILE A 100 -34.27 2.75 -2.72
C ILE A 100 -35.25 3.85 -3.13
N ILE A 101 -34.73 5.00 -3.61
CA ILE A 101 -35.56 6.14 -4.05
C ILE A 101 -36.42 5.74 -5.26
N LEU A 102 -35.85 5.03 -6.23
CA LEU A 102 -36.60 4.51 -7.37
C LEU A 102 -37.70 3.54 -6.93
N GLY A 103 -37.42 2.67 -5.96
CA GLY A 103 -38.41 1.76 -5.41
C GLY A 103 -39.61 2.47 -4.80
N GLU A 104 -39.42 3.65 -4.20
CA GLU A 104 -40.52 4.44 -3.67
C GLU A 104 -41.42 5.08 -4.74
N ILE A 105 -40.84 5.44 -5.89
CA ILE A 105 -41.57 6.05 -7.03
C ILE A 105 -42.51 5.04 -7.70
N PHE A 106 -42.19 3.74 -7.65
CA PHE A 106 -42.97 2.67 -8.27
C PHE A 106 -43.82 1.87 -7.27
N LYS A 107 -44.01 2.36 -6.04
CA LYS A 107 -44.89 1.73 -5.02
C LYS A 107 -46.30 1.53 -5.58
N GLY A 108 -46.84 0.32 -5.43
CA GLY A 108 -48.18 -0.07 -5.90
C GLY A 108 -48.21 -1.06 -7.06
N ASN A 109 -47.04 -1.44 -7.60
CA ASN A 109 -46.93 -2.59 -8.51
C ASN A 109 -46.43 -3.82 -7.74
N PRO A 110 -47.23 -4.90 -7.63
CA PRO A 110 -46.85 -6.11 -6.88
C PRO A 110 -45.54 -6.76 -7.33
N LEU A 111 -45.19 -6.66 -8.62
CA LEU A 111 -43.92 -7.18 -9.14
C LEU A 111 -42.72 -6.35 -8.68
N ILE A 112 -42.89 -5.02 -8.62
CA ILE A 112 -41.81 -4.10 -8.21
C ILE A 112 -41.57 -4.19 -6.70
N ASP A 113 -42.64 -4.34 -5.91
CA ASP A 113 -42.54 -4.54 -4.46
C ASP A 113 -41.80 -5.84 -4.11
N PHE A 114 -42.07 -6.92 -4.87
CA PHE A 114 -41.33 -8.17 -4.74
C PHE A 114 -39.85 -8.02 -5.10
N ILE A 115 -39.53 -7.37 -6.23
CA ILE A 115 -38.14 -7.14 -6.67
C ILE A 115 -37.38 -6.29 -5.65
N ASN A 116 -37.98 -5.21 -5.15
CA ASN A 116 -37.35 -4.34 -4.15
C ASN A 116 -37.08 -5.05 -2.82
N GLY A 117 -37.97 -5.97 -2.40
CA GLY A 117 -37.76 -6.79 -1.22
C GLY A 117 -36.66 -7.84 -1.39
N ALA A 118 -36.53 -8.42 -2.59
CA ALA A 118 -35.56 -9.48 -2.87
C ALA A 118 -34.15 -8.97 -3.22
N LEU A 119 -34.05 -7.80 -3.87
CA LEU A 119 -32.81 -7.27 -4.43
C LEU A 119 -31.69 -7.07 -3.39
N PRO A 120 -31.94 -6.53 -2.17
CA PRO A 120 -30.90 -6.39 -1.16
C PRO A 120 -30.27 -7.72 -0.75
N TRP A 121 -31.06 -8.78 -0.66
CA TRP A 121 -30.59 -10.11 -0.26
C TRP A 121 -29.76 -10.79 -1.36
N VAL A 122 -30.12 -10.58 -2.62
CA VAL A 122 -29.32 -11.05 -3.76
C VAL A 122 -27.99 -10.31 -3.85
N LEU A 123 -27.98 -9.01 -3.63
CA LEU A 123 -26.73 -8.24 -3.61
C LEU A 123 -25.84 -8.65 -2.43
N LEU A 124 -26.41 -8.87 -1.25
CA LEU A 124 -25.69 -9.37 -0.07
C LEU A 124 -25.03 -10.73 -0.36
N SER A 125 -25.74 -11.65 -1.01
CA SER A 125 -25.22 -12.99 -1.32
C SER A 125 -24.08 -12.95 -2.34
N LEU A 126 -24.17 -12.08 -3.35
CA LEU A 126 -23.10 -11.87 -4.33
C LEU A 126 -21.85 -11.24 -3.71
N ILE A 127 -22.02 -10.28 -2.79
CA ILE A 127 -20.90 -9.66 -2.06
C ILE A 127 -20.21 -10.70 -1.17
N LEU A 128 -20.98 -11.51 -0.44
CA LEU A 128 -20.45 -12.61 0.38
C LEU A 128 -19.67 -13.63 -0.46
N LEU A 129 -20.22 -14.06 -1.60
CA LEU A 129 -19.56 -14.98 -2.50
C LEU A 129 -18.25 -14.39 -3.05
N SER A 130 -18.27 -13.13 -3.47
CA SER A 130 -17.07 -12.43 -3.94
C SER A 130 -16.00 -12.32 -2.85
N ALA A 131 -16.38 -12.07 -1.60
CA ALA A 131 -15.45 -12.00 -0.48
C ALA A 131 -14.80 -13.36 -0.20
N ILE A 132 -15.59 -14.44 -0.21
CA ILE A 132 -15.09 -15.82 -0.05
C ILE A 132 -14.07 -16.16 -1.15
N LEU A 133 -14.37 -15.82 -2.41
CA LEU A 133 -13.47 -16.08 -3.53
C LEU A 133 -12.16 -15.27 -3.44
N TYR A 134 -12.24 -14.02 -2.96
CA TYR A 134 -11.06 -13.18 -2.75
C TYR A 134 -10.13 -13.78 -1.69
N LEU A 135 -10.68 -14.16 -0.53
CA LEU A 135 -9.93 -14.76 0.57
C LEU A 135 -9.24 -16.07 0.17
N ASN A 136 -9.93 -16.93 -0.58
CA ASN A 136 -9.36 -18.19 -1.09
C ASN A 136 -8.24 -17.97 -2.14
N LYS A 137 -8.17 -16.79 -2.75
CA LYS A 137 -7.12 -16.44 -3.71
C LYS A 137 -5.85 -15.93 -3.02
N GLU A 138 -5.98 -15.20 -1.91
CA GLU A 138 -4.82 -14.75 -1.12
C GLU A 138 -4.15 -15.89 -0.37
N GLU A 139 -4.89 -16.92 0.05
CA GLU A 139 -4.33 -18.10 0.74
C GLU A 139 -3.41 -18.97 -0.16
N LYS A 140 -3.49 -18.78 -1.48
CA LYS A 140 -2.72 -19.54 -2.49
C LYS A 140 -1.54 -18.77 -3.10
N ALA A 141 -1.32 -17.52 -2.70
CA ALA A 141 -0.26 -16.64 -3.22
C ALA A 141 0.89 -16.50 -2.22
#